data_AF-A0A3B8MLW7-F1
#
_entry.id   AF-A0A3B8MLW7-F1
#
_cell.length_a   1.000
_cell.length_b   1.000
_cell.length_c   1.000
_cell.angle_alpha   90.00
_cell.angle_beta   90.00
_cell.angle_gamma   90.00
#
_symmetry.space_group_name_H-M   'P 1'
#
loop_
_entity.id
_entity.type
_entity.pdbx_description
1 polymer ?
#
loop_
_entity_poly.entity_id
_entity_poly.type
_entity_poly.pdbx_seq_one_letter_code
_entity_poly.pdbx_strand_id
1 'polypeptide(L)'
;MRKSRAGLGIKSFAAAGVRGVEVTGTDPSRGRARPEAAQVEANRLQLEQVTREYRQFYEHSPTLKHRRPQLNEKLQLNEKLLLIRIRQVVNKQVLSELKAVERKIEDRREGRLALEHLKEERKKPEQDRFLLRHRIDATQVRSEVDGTVMTRKVEQSVGDRMQRWASILDVAALGKWQVKVSISQRDIPKVGIGREARIYLEAFPYTEFKVFSGCVTAFHLEK
;
A
#
# COMPACT_ATOMS: atom_id res chain seq x y z
N MET A 1 -49.53 10.66 14.98
CA MET A 1 -48.57 11.74 14.65
C MET A 1 -47.50 11.81 15.74
N ARG A 2 -46.24 11.45 15.42
CA ARG A 2 -44.99 11.91 16.04
C ARG A 2 -43.83 11.13 15.38
N LYS A 3 -43.14 11.77 14.45
CA LYS A 3 -41.83 11.41 13.90
C LYS A 3 -41.09 12.72 13.61
N SER A 4 -39.75 12.66 13.62
CA SER A 4 -38.79 13.71 13.18
C SER A 4 -38.42 14.71 14.30
N ARG A 5 -37.17 15.14 14.53
CA ARG A 5 -35.82 14.83 14.02
C ARG A 5 -34.83 15.64 14.89
N ALA A 6 -33.58 15.16 14.94
CA ALA A 6 -32.31 15.91 14.91
C ALA A 6 -31.96 16.95 16.00
N GLY A 7 -30.72 16.83 16.50
CA GLY A 7 -29.98 17.94 17.10
C GLY A 7 -28.98 17.52 18.17
N LEU A 8 -27.90 16.81 17.83
CA LEU A 8 -26.71 16.78 18.70
C LEU A 8 -25.65 17.70 18.10
N GLY A 9 -25.61 18.91 18.64
CA GLY A 9 -24.62 19.92 18.36
C GLY A 9 -23.26 19.54 18.93
N ILE A 10 -22.24 19.65 18.10
CA ILE A 10 -20.84 19.54 18.47
C ILE A 10 -20.46 20.87 19.14
N LYS A 11 -20.20 20.85 20.45
CA LYS A 11 -19.48 21.92 21.12
C LYS A 11 -18.02 21.53 21.25
N SER A 12 -17.18 22.26 20.50
CA SER A 12 -15.74 22.26 20.62
C SER A 12 -15.34 22.84 21.97
N PHE A 13 -14.53 22.09 22.71
CA PHE A 13 -13.65 22.65 23.74
C PHE A 13 -12.23 22.23 23.38
N ALA A 14 -11.42 23.25 23.08
CA ALA A 14 -9.98 23.13 23.01
C ALA A 14 -9.42 23.70 24.31
N ALA A 15 -8.65 22.92 25.05
CA ALA A 15 -7.38 23.32 25.67
C ALA A 15 -6.84 22.23 26.60
N ALA A 16 -5.54 21.96 26.42
CA ALA A 16 -4.58 21.46 27.40
C ALA A 16 -4.73 20.03 27.93
N GLY A 17 -3.75 19.18 27.58
CA GLY A 17 -3.45 17.98 28.34
C GLY A 17 -2.87 16.86 27.50
N VAL A 18 -1.53 16.81 27.42
CA VAL A 18 -0.76 15.67 26.94
C VAL A 18 -1.29 14.37 27.55
N ARG A 19 -1.59 13.38 26.70
CA ARG A 19 -1.39 11.95 26.96
C ARG A 19 -1.39 11.23 25.62
N GLY A 20 -0.30 10.53 25.32
CA GLY A 20 -0.18 9.68 24.14
C GLY A 20 -1.36 8.72 24.09
N VAL A 21 -2.07 8.71 22.97
CA VAL A 21 -3.03 7.67 22.66
C VAL A 21 -2.21 6.50 22.14
N GLU A 22 -1.82 5.60 23.04
CA GLU A 22 -1.47 4.24 22.67
C GLU A 22 -2.72 3.63 22.04
N VAL A 23 -2.71 3.51 20.71
CA VAL A 23 -3.65 2.64 20.00
C VAL A 23 -3.21 1.22 20.32
N THR A 24 -3.69 0.70 21.45
CA THR A 24 -3.67 -0.73 21.71
C THR A 24 -4.50 -1.38 20.61
N GLY A 25 -3.82 -1.89 19.59
CA GLY A 25 -4.39 -2.85 18.66
C GLY A 25 -4.81 -4.08 19.45
N THR A 26 -6.05 -4.06 19.96
CA THR A 26 -6.72 -5.25 20.45
C THR A 26 -6.98 -6.14 19.24
N ASP A 27 -6.01 -7.00 19.00
CA ASP A 27 -6.08 -8.15 18.11
C ASP A 27 -7.36 -8.96 18.42
N PRO A 28 -8.39 -8.96 17.54
CA PRO A 28 -9.66 -9.64 17.80
C PRO A 28 -9.53 -11.18 17.73
N SER A 29 -8.33 -11.70 17.50
CA SER A 29 -8.07 -13.14 17.44
C SER A 29 -7.89 -13.83 18.80
N ARG A 30 -7.75 -13.09 19.92
CA ARG A 30 -7.60 -13.68 21.27
C ARG A 30 -8.91 -14.00 22.01
N GLY A 31 -10.06 -13.61 21.48
CA GLY A 31 -11.36 -13.76 22.16
C GLY A 31 -12.11 -15.08 21.94
N ARG A 32 -11.65 -15.96 21.03
CA ARG A 32 -12.43 -17.14 20.60
C ARG A 32 -11.91 -18.51 21.06
N ALA A 33 -10.83 -18.57 21.83
CA ALA A 33 -10.25 -19.84 22.27
C ALA A 33 -10.81 -20.39 23.60
N ARG A 34 -11.68 -19.65 24.30
CA ARG A 34 -12.22 -20.06 25.61
C ARG A 34 -13.56 -20.85 25.61
N PRO A 35 -14.50 -20.70 24.66
CA PRO A 35 -15.75 -21.44 24.76
C PRO A 35 -15.58 -22.93 24.42
N GLU A 36 -14.64 -23.30 23.54
CA GLU A 36 -14.39 -24.71 23.18
C GLU A 36 -13.78 -25.50 24.35
N ALA A 37 -12.82 -24.92 25.08
CA ALA A 37 -12.21 -25.57 26.24
C ALA A 37 -13.24 -25.80 27.36
N ALA A 38 -14.11 -24.82 27.63
CA ALA A 38 -15.17 -24.93 28.63
C ALA A 38 -16.23 -25.98 28.23
N GLN A 39 -16.57 -26.08 26.94
CA GLN A 39 -17.52 -27.07 26.43
C GLN A 39 -16.95 -28.50 26.53
N VAL A 40 -15.66 -28.67 26.24
CA VAL A 40 -14.95 -29.96 26.35
C VAL A 40 -14.86 -30.41 27.81
N GLU A 41 -14.61 -29.49 28.73
CA GLU A 41 -14.53 -29.77 30.16
C GLU A 41 -15.89 -30.13 30.76
N ALA A 42 -16.96 -29.43 30.34
CA ALA A 42 -18.34 -29.76 30.72
C ALA A 42 -18.77 -31.15 30.23
N ASN A 43 -18.44 -31.50 28.99
CA ASN A 43 -18.74 -32.83 28.44
C ASN A 43 -17.97 -33.93 29.16
N ARG A 44 -16.72 -33.68 29.57
CA ARG A 44 -15.92 -34.63 30.36
C ARG A 44 -16.54 -34.89 31.73
N LEU A 45 -16.98 -33.84 32.42
CA LEU A 45 -17.62 -33.94 33.73
C LEU A 45 -18.95 -34.71 33.67
N GLN A 46 -19.76 -34.48 32.62
CA GLN A 46 -20.98 -35.25 32.39
C GLN A 46 -20.68 -36.74 32.16
N LEU A 47 -19.62 -37.04 31.42
CA LEU A 47 -19.20 -38.42 31.17
C LEU A 47 -18.74 -39.12 32.48
N GLU A 48 -17.96 -38.43 33.30
CA GLU A 48 -17.50 -38.93 34.60
C GLU A 48 -18.67 -39.16 35.58
N GLN A 49 -19.68 -38.28 35.58
CA GLN A 49 -20.91 -38.45 36.36
C GLN A 49 -21.69 -39.68 35.92
N VAL A 50 -21.98 -39.82 34.62
CA VAL A 50 -22.70 -40.98 34.08
C VAL A 50 -21.96 -42.27 34.41
N THR A 51 -20.63 -42.27 34.31
CA THR A 51 -19.80 -43.44 34.63
C THR A 51 -19.87 -43.82 36.11
N ARG A 52 -19.89 -42.83 37.01
CA ARG A 52 -20.05 -43.05 38.46
C ARG A 52 -21.42 -43.61 38.80
N GLU A 53 -22.48 -43.02 38.26
CA GLU A 53 -23.86 -43.48 38.48
C GLU A 53 -24.05 -44.91 37.98
N TYR A 54 -23.48 -45.23 36.81
CA TYR A 54 -23.49 -46.59 36.27
C TYR A 54 -22.80 -47.58 37.22
N ARG A 55 -21.61 -47.22 37.74
CA ARG A 55 -20.85 -48.07 38.66
C ARG A 55 -21.63 -48.33 39.96
N GLN A 56 -22.22 -47.29 40.52
CA GLN A 56 -23.01 -47.37 41.75
C GLN A 56 -24.26 -48.24 41.56
N PHE A 57 -24.95 -48.12 40.43
CA PHE A 57 -26.13 -48.91 40.10
C PHE A 57 -25.84 -50.42 40.03
N TYR A 58 -24.68 -50.79 39.50
CA TYR A 58 -24.27 -52.18 39.37
C TYR A 58 -23.67 -52.79 40.64
N GLU A 59 -22.98 -51.99 41.46
CA GLU A 59 -22.45 -52.45 42.75
C GLU A 59 -23.57 -52.75 43.78
N HIS A 60 -24.70 -52.05 43.70
CA HIS A 60 -25.75 -52.10 44.72
C HIS A 60 -27.01 -52.89 44.33
N SER A 61 -27.10 -53.47 43.12
CA SER A 61 -28.28 -54.27 42.70
C SER A 61 -28.19 -55.73 43.16
N PRO A 62 -28.96 -56.20 44.17
CA PRO A 62 -28.82 -57.54 44.75
C PRO A 62 -29.34 -58.66 43.85
N THR A 63 -30.19 -58.34 42.87
CA THR A 63 -30.92 -59.30 42.01
C THR A 63 -30.10 -59.85 40.83
N LEU A 64 -28.92 -59.28 40.54
CA LEU A 64 -28.11 -59.69 39.39
C LEU A 64 -27.12 -60.83 39.70
N LYS A 65 -26.96 -61.22 40.97
CA LYS A 65 -25.96 -62.22 41.39
C LYS A 65 -26.23 -63.65 40.88
N HIS A 66 -27.46 -63.99 40.46
CA HIS A 66 -27.84 -65.35 40.04
C HIS A 66 -28.12 -65.52 38.51
N ARG A 67 -27.97 -64.46 37.70
CA ARG A 67 -28.18 -64.50 36.22
C ARG A 67 -26.91 -64.21 35.41
N ARG A 68 -25.74 -64.49 36.00
CA ARG A 68 -24.43 -63.93 35.64
C ARG A 68 -23.93 -64.16 34.21
N PRO A 69 -24.16 -65.29 33.50
CA PRO A 69 -23.58 -65.46 32.16
C PRO A 69 -24.30 -64.65 31.09
N GLN A 70 -25.63 -64.74 31.03
CA GLN A 70 -26.44 -64.07 30.00
C GLN A 70 -26.54 -62.55 30.20
N LEU A 71 -26.39 -62.09 31.44
CA LEU A 71 -26.43 -60.67 31.77
C LEU A 71 -25.10 -59.97 31.46
N ASN A 72 -23.97 -60.65 31.69
CA ASN A 72 -22.64 -60.15 31.32
C ASN A 72 -22.50 -59.95 29.81
N GLU A 73 -23.06 -60.84 29.01
CA GLU A 73 -23.02 -60.73 27.55
C GLU A 73 -23.85 -59.53 27.05
N LYS A 74 -25.05 -59.33 27.61
CA LYS A 74 -25.89 -58.15 27.33
C LYS A 74 -25.27 -56.85 27.80
N LEU A 75 -24.57 -56.86 28.94
CA LEU A 75 -23.79 -55.75 29.48
C LEU A 75 -22.65 -55.35 28.55
N GLN A 76 -21.83 -56.32 28.13
CA GLN A 76 -20.74 -56.09 27.19
C GLN A 76 -21.25 -55.57 25.83
N LEU A 77 -22.42 -56.05 25.39
CA LEU A 77 -23.04 -55.59 24.16
C LEU A 77 -23.56 -54.15 24.29
N ASN A 78 -24.17 -53.80 25.43
CA ASN A 78 -24.61 -52.43 25.72
C ASN A 78 -23.44 -51.46 25.85
N GLU A 79 -22.34 -51.85 26.50
CA GLU A 79 -21.12 -51.04 26.57
C GLU A 79 -20.54 -50.75 25.18
N LYS A 80 -20.47 -51.77 24.31
CA LYS A 80 -20.03 -51.60 22.92
C LYS A 80 -20.98 -50.69 22.13
N LEU A 81 -22.29 -50.84 22.31
CA LEU A 81 -23.30 -49.98 21.67
C LEU A 81 -23.21 -48.52 22.13
N LEU A 82 -22.97 -48.29 23.43
CA LEU A 82 -22.74 -46.95 23.98
C LEU A 82 -21.52 -46.29 23.35
N LEU A 83 -20.41 -47.01 23.23
CA LEU A 83 -19.19 -46.51 22.58
C LEU A 83 -19.44 -46.16 21.11
N ILE A 84 -20.18 -47.00 20.37
CA ILE A 84 -20.54 -46.71 18.98
C ILE A 84 -21.41 -45.45 18.90
N ARG A 85 -22.38 -45.30 19.80
CA ARG A 85 -23.27 -44.13 19.85
C ARG A 85 -22.51 -42.84 20.17
N ILE A 86 -21.61 -42.88 21.16
CA ILE A 86 -20.73 -41.75 21.52
C ILE A 86 -19.90 -41.35 20.30
N ARG A 87 -19.29 -42.32 19.62
CA ARG A 87 -18.49 -42.08 18.43
C ARG A 87 -19.31 -41.48 17.29
N GLN A 88 -20.55 -41.92 17.10
CA GLN A 88 -21.46 -41.34 16.12
C GLN A 88 -21.84 -39.88 16.44
N VAL A 89 -22.07 -39.54 17.71
CA VAL A 89 -22.36 -38.17 18.13
C VAL A 89 -21.15 -37.26 17.91
N VAL A 90 -19.97 -37.71 18.34
CA VAL A 90 -18.71 -36.97 18.13
C VAL A 90 -18.43 -36.78 16.64
N ASN A 91 -18.57 -37.82 15.81
CA ASN A 91 -18.36 -37.71 14.37
C ASN A 91 -19.34 -36.72 13.72
N LYS A 92 -20.62 -36.71 14.14
CA LYS A 92 -21.59 -35.74 13.63
C LYS A 92 -21.21 -34.30 14.00
N GLN A 93 -20.70 -34.10 15.21
CA GLN A 93 -20.28 -32.80 15.69
C GLN A 93 -19.05 -32.29 14.94
N VAL A 94 -18.02 -33.13 14.80
CA VAL A 94 -16.82 -32.84 14.01
C VAL A 94 -17.19 -32.50 12.55
N LEU A 95 -18.10 -33.25 11.93
CA LEU A 95 -18.56 -32.94 10.57
C LEU A 95 -19.27 -31.57 10.46
N SER A 96 -20.03 -31.17 11.48
CA SER A 96 -20.68 -29.85 11.48
C SER A 96 -19.68 -28.71 11.66
N GLU A 97 -18.65 -28.93 12.48
CA GLU A 97 -17.56 -27.97 12.71
C GLU A 97 -16.69 -27.83 11.45
N LEU A 98 -16.35 -28.94 10.79
CA LEU A 98 -15.61 -28.92 9.52
C LEU A 98 -16.37 -28.13 8.44
N LYS A 99 -17.68 -28.37 8.29
CA LYS A 99 -18.52 -27.59 7.36
C LYS A 99 -18.54 -26.09 7.70
N ALA A 100 -18.53 -25.74 8.99
CA ALA A 100 -18.48 -24.34 9.41
C ALA A 100 -17.12 -23.70 9.11
N VAL A 101 -16.03 -24.46 9.21
CA VAL A 101 -14.68 -24.01 8.85
C VAL A 101 -14.55 -23.85 7.34
N GLU A 102 -15.03 -24.80 6.55
CA GLU A 102 -15.04 -24.73 5.08
C GLU A 102 -15.76 -23.47 4.58
N ARG A 103 -16.95 -23.17 5.11
CA ARG A 103 -17.67 -21.93 4.78
C ARG A 103 -16.83 -20.69 5.08
N LYS A 104 -16.20 -20.62 6.25
CA LYS A 104 -15.32 -19.48 6.61
C LYS A 104 -14.10 -19.35 5.70
N ILE A 105 -13.57 -20.47 5.19
CA ILE A 105 -12.46 -20.47 4.24
C ILE A 105 -12.94 -19.92 2.90
N GLU A 106 -14.11 -20.37 2.42
CA GLU A 106 -14.68 -19.90 1.16
C GLU A 106 -15.03 -18.40 1.24
N ASP A 107 -15.70 -17.95 2.31
CA ASP A 107 -16.01 -16.53 2.53
C ASP A 107 -14.74 -15.65 2.51
N ARG A 108 -13.65 -16.14 3.12
CA ARG A 108 -12.35 -15.45 3.09
C ARG A 108 -11.73 -15.44 1.70
N ARG A 109 -11.91 -16.52 0.94
CA ARG A 109 -11.40 -16.64 -0.43
C ARG A 109 -12.14 -15.67 -1.35
N GLU A 110 -13.47 -15.64 -1.28
CA GLU A 110 -14.31 -14.68 -2.00
C GLU A 110 -13.95 -13.25 -1.62
N GLY A 111 -13.81 -12.96 -0.32
CA GLY A 111 -13.37 -11.65 0.16
C GLY A 111 -12.00 -11.25 -0.37
N ARG A 112 -11.05 -12.19 -0.48
CA ARG A 112 -9.72 -11.93 -1.06
C ARG A 112 -9.80 -11.62 -2.55
N LEU A 113 -10.58 -12.39 -3.31
CA LEU A 113 -10.77 -12.16 -4.75
C LEU A 113 -11.44 -10.80 -5.01
N ALA A 114 -12.45 -10.44 -4.21
CA ALA A 114 -13.08 -9.12 -4.27
C ALA A 114 -12.09 -7.98 -3.98
N LEU A 115 -11.20 -8.16 -3.00
CA LEU A 115 -10.14 -7.18 -2.71
C LEU A 115 -9.12 -7.06 -3.84
N GLU A 116 -8.75 -8.16 -4.48
CA GLU A 116 -7.85 -8.14 -5.64
C GLU A 116 -8.50 -7.40 -6.82
N HIS A 117 -9.76 -7.68 -7.11
CA HIS A 117 -10.53 -6.98 -8.14
C HIS A 117 -10.61 -5.48 -7.85
N LEU A 118 -10.97 -5.07 -6.62
CA LEU A 118 -11.02 -3.66 -6.22
C LEU A 118 -9.65 -2.97 -6.31
N LYS A 119 -8.55 -3.68 -6.04
CA LYS A 119 -7.19 -3.14 -6.23
C LYS A 119 -6.89 -2.92 -7.70
N GLU A 120 -7.28 -3.83 -8.57
CA GLU A 120 -7.10 -3.67 -10.02
C GLU A 120 -7.95 -2.52 -10.58
N GLU A 121 -9.19 -2.40 -10.13
CA GLU A 121 -10.07 -1.29 -10.48
C GLU A 121 -9.51 0.05 -10.00
N ARG A 122 -8.77 0.10 -8.88
CA ARG A 122 -8.09 1.31 -8.42
C ARG A 122 -6.85 1.68 -9.20
N LYS A 123 -6.13 0.70 -9.79
CA LYS A 123 -4.90 0.99 -10.56
C LYS A 123 -5.18 1.88 -11.77
N LYS A 124 -6.28 1.63 -12.49
CA LYS A 124 -6.67 2.41 -13.68
C LYS A 124 -6.85 3.91 -13.39
N PRO A 125 -7.72 4.33 -12.46
CA PRO A 125 -7.91 5.75 -12.14
C PRO A 125 -6.66 6.37 -11.50
N GLU A 126 -5.83 5.60 -10.81
CA GLU A 126 -4.55 6.10 -10.29
C GLU A 126 -3.56 6.43 -11.42
N GLN A 127 -3.47 5.57 -12.43
CA GLN A 127 -2.69 5.83 -13.65
C GLN A 127 -3.25 7.04 -14.42
N ASP A 128 -4.57 7.13 -14.57
CA ASP A 128 -5.20 8.27 -15.23
C ASP A 128 -4.94 9.57 -14.47
N ARG A 129 -5.04 9.54 -13.14
CA ARG A 129 -4.74 10.70 -12.29
C ARG A 129 -3.28 11.12 -12.44
N PHE A 130 -2.35 10.17 -12.50
CA PHE A 130 -0.94 10.44 -12.72
C PHE A 130 -0.71 11.10 -14.09
N LEU A 131 -1.29 10.55 -15.16
CA LEU A 131 -1.20 11.12 -16.50
C LEU A 131 -1.83 12.51 -16.61
N LEU A 132 -2.99 12.72 -15.99
CA LEU A 132 -3.67 14.01 -15.97
C LEU A 132 -2.87 15.06 -15.20
N ARG A 133 -2.26 14.68 -14.07
CA ARG A 133 -1.35 15.57 -13.33
C ARG A 133 -0.16 15.98 -14.18
N HIS A 134 0.50 15.02 -14.84
CA HIS A 134 1.60 15.35 -15.75
C HIS A 134 1.17 16.24 -16.91
N ARG A 135 -0.05 16.08 -17.44
CA ARG A 135 -0.58 16.97 -18.49
C ARG A 135 -0.84 18.38 -17.97
N ILE A 136 -1.35 18.51 -16.74
CA ILE A 136 -1.53 19.81 -16.09
C ILE A 136 -0.17 20.46 -15.82
N ASP A 137 0.80 19.72 -15.28
CA ASP A 137 2.14 20.24 -15.04
C ASP A 137 2.82 20.68 -16.35
N ALA A 138 2.60 19.93 -17.44
CA ALA A 138 3.08 20.30 -18.78
C ALA A 138 2.43 21.55 -19.38
N THR A 139 1.36 22.08 -18.78
CA THR A 139 0.82 23.41 -19.15
C THR A 139 1.65 24.56 -18.58
N GLN A 140 2.47 24.30 -17.57
CA GLN A 140 3.41 25.26 -17.01
C GLN A 140 4.80 24.99 -17.59
N VAL A 141 5.22 25.82 -18.53
CA VAL A 141 6.58 25.77 -19.06
C VAL A 141 7.52 26.47 -18.08
N ARG A 142 8.58 25.77 -17.65
CA ARG A 142 9.60 26.27 -16.73
C ARG A 142 10.97 26.15 -17.39
N SER A 143 11.86 27.10 -17.10
CA SER A 143 13.26 27.01 -17.54
C SER A 143 14.02 26.00 -16.68
N GLU A 144 14.84 25.15 -17.30
CA GLU A 144 15.77 24.26 -16.60
C GLU A 144 17.05 24.98 -16.16
N VAL A 145 17.33 26.13 -16.75
CA VAL A 145 18.56 26.90 -16.53
C VAL A 145 18.26 28.30 -16.05
N ASP A 146 19.11 28.80 -15.16
CA ASP A 146 19.11 30.19 -14.75
C ASP A 146 19.68 31.05 -15.90
N GLY A 147 18.93 32.08 -16.29
CA GLY A 147 19.25 32.80 -17.51
C GLY A 147 18.46 34.09 -17.70
N THR A 148 18.76 34.78 -18.79
CA THR A 148 18.02 35.96 -19.25
C THR A 148 17.18 35.58 -20.46
N VAL A 149 15.89 35.91 -20.43
CA VAL A 149 14.98 35.71 -21.57
C VAL A 149 15.36 36.68 -22.68
N MET A 150 15.70 36.15 -23.86
CA MET A 150 16.13 36.92 -25.03
C MET A 150 15.00 37.19 -26.04
N THR A 151 13.89 36.46 -25.92
CA THR A 151 12.74 36.61 -26.82
C THR A 151 12.15 38.01 -26.72
N ARG A 152 12.03 38.68 -27.86
CA ARG A 152 11.44 40.01 -27.96
C ARG A 152 9.91 39.91 -28.05
N LYS A 153 9.20 40.80 -27.37
CA LYS A 153 7.73 40.96 -27.43
C LYS A 153 6.96 39.70 -27.03
N VAL A 154 7.24 39.17 -25.84
CA VAL A 154 6.56 38.00 -25.27
C VAL A 154 5.04 38.21 -25.18
N GLU A 155 4.60 39.45 -25.01
CA GLU A 155 3.19 39.83 -24.90
C GLU A 155 2.39 39.53 -26.17
N GLN A 156 3.05 39.55 -27.34
CA GLN A 156 2.39 39.30 -28.62
C GLN A 156 2.04 37.81 -28.81
N SER A 157 2.70 36.92 -28.09
CA SER A 157 2.45 35.47 -28.16
C SER A 157 1.34 35.00 -27.20
N VAL A 158 0.73 35.92 -26.44
CA VAL A 158 -0.36 35.59 -25.52
C VAL A 158 -1.64 35.31 -26.30
N GLY A 159 -2.20 34.11 -26.14
CA GLY A 159 -3.42 33.67 -26.82
C GLY A 159 -3.16 32.85 -28.08
N ASP A 160 -1.90 32.72 -28.50
CA ASP A 160 -1.53 31.90 -29.65
C ASP A 160 -1.70 30.39 -29.36
N ARG A 161 -2.09 29.66 -30.40
CA ARG A 161 -2.17 28.19 -30.36
C ARG A 161 -0.79 27.59 -30.62
N MET A 162 -0.14 27.12 -29.57
CA MET A 162 1.17 26.48 -29.66
C MET A 162 1.07 24.99 -30.01
N GLN A 163 1.99 24.52 -30.86
CA GLN A 163 2.18 23.09 -31.12
C GLN A 163 3.17 22.48 -30.12
N ARG A 164 3.09 21.17 -29.91
CA ARG A 164 4.08 20.45 -29.11
C ARG A 164 5.46 20.62 -29.76
N TRP A 165 6.46 20.96 -28.95
CA TRP A 165 7.85 21.23 -29.36
C TRP A 165 8.11 22.56 -30.08
N ALA A 166 7.12 23.45 -30.16
CA ALA A 166 7.39 24.81 -30.62
C ALA A 166 8.28 25.55 -29.60
N SER A 167 9.30 26.28 -30.08
CA SER A 167 10.06 27.19 -29.21
C SER A 167 9.18 28.38 -28.84
N ILE A 168 8.99 28.60 -27.54
CA ILE A 168 8.18 29.71 -27.00
C ILE A 168 9.10 30.85 -26.57
N LEU A 169 10.19 30.51 -25.87
CA LEU A 169 11.13 31.46 -25.29
C LEU A 169 12.56 30.97 -25.49
N ASP A 170 13.44 31.88 -25.85
CA ASP A 170 14.87 31.69 -25.91
C ASP A 170 15.47 32.25 -24.62
N VAL A 171 16.21 31.41 -23.89
CA VAL A 171 16.85 31.76 -22.61
C VAL A 171 18.36 31.62 -22.75
N ALA A 172 19.09 32.70 -22.50
CA ALA A 172 20.55 32.67 -22.42
C ALA A 172 20.98 32.31 -21.00
N ALA A 173 21.64 31.16 -20.84
CA ALA A 173 22.15 30.71 -19.54
C ALA A 173 23.24 31.65 -19.01
N LEU A 174 23.17 31.97 -17.71
CA LEU A 174 24.16 32.81 -17.04
C LEU A 174 25.35 31.95 -16.55
N GLY A 175 26.58 32.42 -16.79
CA GLY A 175 27.79 31.89 -16.14
C GLY A 175 28.78 31.14 -17.04
N LYS A 176 28.42 30.72 -18.26
CA LYS A 176 29.37 30.13 -19.22
C LYS A 176 29.14 30.69 -20.61
N TRP A 177 29.90 31.72 -20.96
CA TRP A 177 29.88 32.32 -22.28
C TRP A 177 30.89 31.60 -23.18
N GLN A 178 30.46 31.24 -24.38
CA GLN A 178 31.33 30.71 -25.42
C GLN A 178 31.33 31.70 -26.59
N VAL A 179 32.50 31.92 -27.17
CA VAL A 179 32.65 32.81 -28.33
C VAL A 179 33.08 31.96 -29.51
N LYS A 180 32.26 31.95 -30.56
CA LYS A 180 32.63 31.34 -31.84
C LYS A 180 33.40 32.39 -32.66
N VAL A 181 34.66 32.13 -32.93
CA VAL A 181 35.52 32.99 -33.76
C VAL A 181 35.85 32.24 -35.05
N SER A 182 35.58 32.86 -36.18
CA SER A 182 36.00 32.35 -37.49
C SER A 182 37.44 32.78 -37.74
N ILE A 183 38.33 31.81 -37.96
CA ILE A 183 39.74 32.06 -38.30
C ILE A 183 40.01 31.66 -39.75
N SER A 184 40.97 32.33 -40.39
CA SER A 184 41.42 31.95 -41.72
C SER A 184 42.10 30.59 -41.70
N GLN A 185 41.95 29.80 -42.77
CA GLN A 185 42.60 28.49 -42.90
C GLN A 185 44.12 28.57 -42.74
N ARG A 186 44.72 29.70 -43.15
CA ARG A 186 46.16 29.98 -43.03
C ARG A 186 46.63 30.10 -41.58
N ASP A 187 45.72 30.46 -40.68
CA ASP A 187 46.02 30.68 -39.26
C ASP A 187 45.63 29.48 -38.38
N ILE A 188 45.03 28.43 -38.95
CA ILE A 188 44.71 27.18 -38.23
C ILE A 188 45.94 26.61 -37.50
N PRO A 189 47.14 26.53 -38.10
CA PRO A 189 48.31 25.99 -37.40
C PRO A 189 48.72 26.79 -36.16
N LYS A 190 48.25 28.04 -36.03
CA LYS A 190 48.56 28.93 -34.91
C LYS A 190 47.58 28.75 -33.74
N VAL A 191 46.47 28.05 -33.92
CA VAL A 191 45.43 27.85 -32.91
C VAL A 191 45.43 26.39 -32.45
N GLY A 192 45.29 26.17 -31.14
CA GLY A 192 45.27 24.83 -30.55
C GLY A 192 44.35 24.77 -29.34
N ILE A 193 43.78 23.59 -29.07
CA ILE A 193 42.92 23.34 -27.91
C ILE A 193 43.73 23.59 -26.63
N GLY A 194 43.13 24.27 -25.66
CA GLY A 194 43.76 24.64 -24.38
C GLY A 194 44.62 25.91 -24.44
N ARG A 195 44.81 26.52 -25.62
CA ARG A 195 45.57 27.76 -25.74
C ARG A 195 44.76 28.94 -25.19
N GLU A 196 45.42 29.82 -24.44
CA GLU A 196 44.82 31.06 -23.93
C GLU A 196 44.55 32.03 -25.09
N ALA A 197 43.37 32.65 -25.05
CA ALA A 197 42.93 33.67 -26.00
C ALA A 197 42.41 34.89 -25.24
N ARG A 198 42.64 36.07 -25.81
CA ARG A 198 42.11 37.35 -25.32
C ARG A 198 41.14 37.91 -26.34
N ILE A 199 39.95 38.27 -25.88
CA ILE A 199 38.85 38.75 -26.71
C ILE A 199 38.55 40.19 -26.31
N TYR A 200 38.49 41.04 -27.32
CA TYR A 200 38.15 42.45 -27.20
C TYR A 200 36.81 42.68 -27.89
N LEU A 201 35.84 43.24 -27.17
CA LEU A 201 34.52 43.54 -27.69
C LEU A 201 34.42 45.04 -27.97
N GLU A 202 34.09 45.41 -29.20
CA GLU A 202 33.95 46.82 -29.61
C GLU A 202 32.84 47.54 -28.84
N ALA A 203 31.79 46.82 -28.44
CA ALA A 203 30.69 47.35 -27.63
C ALA A 203 31.12 47.84 -26.24
N PHE A 204 32.32 47.50 -25.79
CA PHE A 204 32.90 47.94 -24.52
C PHE A 204 34.26 48.62 -24.78
N PRO A 205 34.26 49.87 -25.29
CA PRO A 205 35.51 50.61 -25.50
C PRO A 205 36.25 50.79 -24.16
N TYR A 206 37.58 50.69 -24.24
CA TYR A 206 38.61 50.42 -23.22
C TYR A 206 38.67 51.27 -21.95
N THR A 207 37.60 51.92 -21.52
CA THR A 207 37.70 52.83 -20.40
C THR A 207 37.74 52.07 -19.07
N GLU A 208 36.92 51.04 -18.83
CA GLU A 208 36.95 50.28 -17.56
C GLU A 208 36.49 48.80 -17.64
N PHE A 209 36.02 48.33 -18.81
CA PHE A 209 35.38 47.01 -18.94
C PHE A 209 36.29 45.97 -19.62
N LYS A 210 36.90 45.15 -18.75
CA LYS A 210 37.42 43.78 -18.89
C LYS A 210 37.70 43.26 -20.31
N VAL A 211 38.98 43.16 -20.65
CA VAL A 211 39.48 42.17 -21.61
C VAL A 211 39.02 40.78 -21.14
N PHE A 212 38.33 40.04 -22.01
CA PHE A 212 37.90 38.69 -21.66
C PHE A 212 39.02 37.71 -21.99
N SER A 213 39.48 36.97 -21.00
CA SER A 213 40.41 35.85 -21.17
C SER A 213 39.64 34.53 -21.20
N GLY A 214 40.07 33.61 -22.06
CA GLY A 214 39.46 32.30 -22.21
C GLY A 214 40.43 31.28 -22.79
N CYS A 215 40.00 30.03 -22.87
CA CYS A 215 40.76 28.95 -23.48
C CYS A 215 40.00 28.39 -24.68
N VAL A 216 40.73 27.97 -25.71
CA VAL A 216 40.14 27.27 -26.87
C VAL A 216 39.66 25.90 -26.42
N THR A 217 38.35 25.67 -26.43
CA THR A 217 37.74 24.40 -25.97
C THR A 217 37.53 23.41 -27.11
N ALA A 218 37.10 23.87 -28.28
CA ALA A 218 36.77 23.04 -29.43
C ALA A 218 37.17 23.71 -30.74
N PHE A 219 37.45 22.88 -31.75
CA PHE A 219 37.77 23.31 -33.09
C PHE A 219 36.89 22.55 -34.09
N HIS A 220 36.17 23.28 -34.93
CA HIS A 220 35.30 22.72 -35.95
C HIS A 220 35.77 23.17 -37.32
N LEU A 221 36.10 22.20 -38.18
CA LEU A 221 36.44 22.45 -39.57
C LEU A 221 35.16 22.22 -40.38
N GLU A 222 34.48 23.30 -40.75
CA GLU A 222 33.38 23.24 -41.70
C GLU A 222 33.98 22.85 -43.06
N LYS A 223 33.62 21.66 -43.56
CA LYS A 223 34.06 21.10 -44.84
C LYS A 223 33.19 21.61 -45.99
#